data_AF-A0A2D0KSJ3-F1
#
_entry.id   AF-A0A2D0KSJ3-F1
#
_cell.length_a   1.000
_cell.length_b   1.000
_cell.length_c   1.000
_cell.angle_alpha   90.00
_cell.angle_beta   90.00
_cell.angle_gamma   90.00
#
_symmetry.space_group_name_H-M   'P 1'
#
loop_
_entity.id
_entity.type
_entity.pdbx_description
1 polymer ?
#
loop_
_entity_poly.entity_id
_entity_poly.type
_entity_poly.pdbx_seq_one_letter_code
_entity_poly.pdbx_strand_id
1 'polypeptide(L)'
;MKNVIKKWFYNKFNKIRVRDLPAVCLSELNISQPVEKSDTLDQENIRWTSFLESINDKKCQIRHAMNVARLLVLLPVTLGLMLGLCFFINDFLKAWSANAKTLLKFVEYSKEKYGEKFFLNPKAPEYTNLLKIIADDKEISFLKYLYIRYSKNSLYREDRSKHKLITDGGFLFFL
;
A
#
# COMPACT_ATOMS: atom_id res chain seq x y z
N MET A 1 10.53 16.57 0.14
CA MET A 1 9.67 15.56 0.83
C MET A 1 10.26 15.02 2.14
N LYS A 2 11.54 14.60 2.21
CA LYS A 2 12.18 14.10 3.44
C LYS A 2 12.03 15.01 4.68
N ASN A 3 12.14 16.33 4.52
CA ASN A 3 12.02 17.28 5.64
C ASN A 3 10.60 17.38 6.22
N VAL A 4 9.57 17.11 5.41
CA VAL A 4 8.17 17.16 5.87
C VAL A 4 7.84 15.94 6.70
N ILE A 5 8.30 14.75 6.26
CA ILE A 5 8.15 13.50 7.01
C ILE A 5 8.89 13.58 8.34
N LYS A 6 10.12 14.12 8.33
CA LYS A 6 10.92 14.32 9.55
C LYS A 6 10.24 15.29 10.52
N LYS A 7 9.67 16.39 10.02
CA LYS A 7 8.93 17.38 10.82
C LYS A 7 7.62 16.81 11.37
N TRP A 8 6.91 15.98 10.61
CA TRP A 8 5.69 15.32 11.05
C TRP A 8 5.97 14.25 12.12
N PHE A 9 7.02 13.45 11.96
CA PHE A 9 7.47 12.50 12.99
C PHE A 9 7.88 13.23 14.27
N TYR A 10 8.67 14.30 14.15
CA TYR A 10 9.08 15.09 15.31
C TYR A 10 7.87 15.69 16.05
N ASN A 11 6.92 16.30 15.34
CA ASN A 11 5.74 16.89 15.99
C ASN A 11 4.78 15.86 16.61
N LYS A 12 4.66 14.66 16.02
CA LYS A 12 3.71 13.63 16.51
C LYS A 12 4.24 12.91 17.74
N PHE A 13 5.55 12.68 17.83
CA PHE A 13 6.18 11.97 18.95
C PHE A 13 6.72 12.89 20.05
N ASN A 14 7.07 14.15 19.75
CA ASN A 14 7.52 15.12 20.75
C ASN A 14 6.38 15.66 21.65
N LYS A 15 5.12 15.30 21.35
CA LYS A 15 3.95 15.57 22.21
C LYS A 15 3.63 14.46 23.19
N ILE A 16 4.31 13.31 23.09
CA ILE A 16 4.37 12.36 24.19
C ILE A 16 5.36 12.98 25.17
N ARG A 17 4.87 13.85 26.06
CA ARG A 17 5.59 14.10 27.31
C ARG A 17 5.67 12.76 27.99
N VAL A 18 6.82 12.12 27.88
CA VAL A 18 7.30 11.24 28.93
C VAL A 18 7.30 12.17 30.15
N ARG A 19 6.23 12.13 30.95
CA ARG A 19 6.31 12.64 32.32
C ARG A 19 7.56 12.00 32.86
N ASP A 20 8.49 12.85 33.27
CA ASP A 20 9.83 12.48 33.72
C ASP A 20 9.74 11.09 34.37
N LEU A 21 10.32 10.08 33.69
CA LEU A 21 10.53 8.81 34.39
C LEU A 21 11.25 9.23 35.67
N PRO A 22 10.74 8.87 36.86
CA PRO A 22 11.38 9.30 38.07
C PRO A 22 12.79 8.74 37.99
N ALA A 23 13.77 9.62 37.79
CA ALA A 23 15.17 9.36 38.07
C ALA A 23 15.31 9.35 39.60
N VAL A 24 14.49 8.55 40.26
CA VAL A 24 14.68 8.17 41.64
C VAL A 24 15.73 7.10 41.53
N CYS A 25 16.98 7.47 41.80
CA CYS A 25 17.95 6.47 42.22
C CYS A 25 17.27 5.67 43.33
N LEU A 26 17.28 4.34 43.19
CA LEU A 26 16.73 3.37 44.15
C LEU A 26 17.31 3.51 45.59
N SER A 27 18.11 4.54 45.86
CA SER A 27 18.63 4.94 47.17
C SER A 27 17.64 5.74 48.02
N GLU A 28 16.57 6.33 47.46
CA GLU A 28 15.56 7.10 48.24
C GLU A 28 14.30 6.31 48.60
N LEU A 29 14.13 5.12 48.01
CA LEU A 29 13.11 4.17 48.47
C LEU A 29 13.66 3.50 49.72
N ASN A 30 13.28 4.05 50.88
CA ASN A 30 13.44 3.48 52.21
C ASN A 30 12.60 2.18 52.33
N ILE A 31 12.83 1.22 51.44
CA ILE A 31 12.31 -0.13 51.55
C ILE A 31 13.24 -0.82 52.54
N SER A 32 12.96 -0.60 53.82
CA SER A 32 13.46 -1.41 54.91
C SER A 32 12.82 -2.80 54.83
N GLN A 33 13.17 -3.59 53.82
CA GLN A 33 13.03 -5.04 53.83
C GLN A 33 14.19 -5.64 53.03
N PRO A 34 14.89 -6.65 53.57
CA PRO A 34 15.96 -7.30 52.85
C PRO A 34 15.33 -7.95 51.62
N VAL A 35 15.76 -7.53 50.42
CA VAL A 35 15.44 -8.23 49.18
C VAL A 35 16.14 -9.57 49.27
N GLU A 36 15.41 -10.54 49.80
CA GLU A 36 15.71 -11.95 49.75
C GLU A 36 15.99 -12.29 48.28
N LYS A 37 17.11 -12.98 48.04
CA LYS A 37 17.53 -13.43 46.73
C LYS A 37 16.34 -14.04 45.99
N SER A 38 15.82 -13.30 45.02
CA SER A 38 14.92 -13.83 44.01
C SER A 38 15.77 -14.61 43.01
N ASP A 39 16.23 -15.79 43.44
CA ASP A 39 16.90 -16.80 42.60
C ASP A 39 15.93 -17.46 41.60
N THR A 40 14.71 -16.93 41.44
CA THR A 40 13.72 -17.39 40.46
C THR A 40 12.96 -16.20 39.89
N LEU A 41 13.63 -15.37 39.08
CA LEU A 41 12.89 -14.45 38.20
C LEU A 41 12.33 -15.29 37.04
N ASP A 42 11.10 -15.74 37.21
CA ASP A 42 10.35 -16.58 36.26
C ASP A 42 10.51 -16.06 34.82
N GLN A 43 10.94 -16.95 33.92
CA GLN A 43 11.02 -16.70 32.48
C GLN A 43 9.70 -16.19 31.88
N GLU A 44 8.58 -16.46 32.55
CA GLU A 44 7.25 -16.03 32.15
C GLU A 44 7.04 -14.51 32.29
N ASN A 45 7.65 -13.87 33.30
CA ASN A 45 7.53 -12.42 33.52
C ASN A 45 8.44 -11.58 32.61
N ILE A 46 9.52 -12.18 32.07
CA ILE A 46 10.40 -11.53 31.07
C ILE A 46 9.67 -11.37 29.72
N ARG A 47 8.61 -12.14 29.47
CA ARG A 47 7.87 -12.14 28.21
C ARG A 47 7.18 -10.79 27.92
N TRP A 48 6.85 -10.03 28.97
CA TRP A 48 6.26 -8.69 28.85
C TRP A 48 7.30 -7.58 28.65
N THR A 49 8.57 -7.83 28.94
CA THR A 49 9.67 -6.89 28.76
C THR A 49 10.48 -7.24 27.52
N SER A 50 9.87 -7.13 26.34
CA SER A 50 10.47 -7.44 25.02
C SER A 50 11.73 -6.63 24.67
N PHE A 51 12.11 -5.68 25.52
CA PHE A 51 13.23 -4.75 25.42
C PHE A 51 14.47 -5.17 26.23
N LEU A 52 14.37 -6.16 27.12
CA LEU A 52 15.49 -6.60 27.96
C LEU A 52 16.01 -7.96 27.49
N GLU A 53 17.30 -8.03 27.17
CA GLU A 53 17.94 -9.27 26.73
C GLU A 53 18.51 -10.05 27.90
N SER A 54 19.07 -9.35 28.89
CA SER A 54 19.41 -9.89 30.20
C SER A 54 19.63 -8.75 31.22
N ILE A 55 19.31 -9.01 32.48
CA ILE A 55 19.69 -8.17 33.63
C ILE A 55 20.54 -9.07 34.53
N ASN A 56 21.79 -8.67 34.78
CA ASN A 56 22.64 -9.25 35.81
C ASN A 56 23.27 -8.11 36.61
N ASP A 57 23.67 -8.36 37.85
CA ASP A 57 24.09 -7.37 38.86
C ASP A 57 25.24 -6.44 38.42
N LYS A 58 25.88 -6.74 37.29
CA LYS A 58 27.01 -6.00 36.72
C LYS A 58 26.78 -5.47 35.30
N LYS A 59 25.75 -5.91 34.57
CA LYS A 59 25.51 -5.54 33.16
C LYS A 59 24.03 -5.54 32.82
N CYS A 60 23.56 -4.44 32.23
CA CYS A 60 22.25 -4.33 31.59
C CYS A 60 22.44 -4.38 30.07
N GLN A 61 21.86 -5.39 29.39
CA GLN A 61 21.86 -5.47 27.94
C GLN A 61 20.44 -5.19 27.41
N ILE A 62 20.29 -4.00 26.82
CA ILE A 62 19.04 -3.56 26.19
C ILE A 62 19.03 -4.09 24.76
N ARG A 63 17.97 -4.81 24.37
CA ARG A 63 17.77 -5.26 22.99
C ARG A 63 17.67 -4.04 22.09
N HIS A 64 18.40 -4.04 20.96
CA HIS A 64 18.40 -2.92 20.01
C HIS A 64 16.95 -2.53 19.65
N ALA A 65 16.46 -1.39 20.16
CA ALA A 65 15.06 -0.96 20.01
C ALA A 65 14.59 -0.88 18.54
N MET A 66 15.53 -0.68 17.62
CA MET A 66 15.31 -0.74 16.18
C MET A 66 14.84 -2.11 15.68
N ASN A 67 15.33 -3.22 16.23
CA ASN A 67 14.93 -4.56 15.79
C ASN A 67 13.50 -4.90 16.24
N VAL A 68 13.14 -4.49 17.46
CA VAL A 68 11.77 -4.66 17.98
C VAL A 68 10.78 -3.79 17.22
N ALA A 69 11.11 -2.53 16.94
CA ALA A 69 10.28 -1.64 16.12
C ALA A 69 10.09 -2.16 14.68
N ARG A 70 11.13 -2.72 14.06
CA ARG A 70 11.05 -3.36 12.74
C ARG A 70 10.13 -4.59 12.77
N LEU A 71 10.23 -5.42 13.80
CA LEU A 71 9.41 -6.63 13.91
C LEU A 71 7.93 -6.32 14.18
N LEU A 72 7.64 -5.38 15.08
CA LEU A 72 6.27 -5.08 15.51
C LEU A 72 5.51 -4.12 14.59
N VAL A 73 6.21 -3.27 13.82
CA VAL A 73 5.57 -2.26 12.97
C VAL A 73 5.87 -2.49 11.50
N LEU A 74 7.15 -2.61 11.14
CA LEU A 74 7.53 -2.68 9.73
C LEU A 74 7.03 -3.96 9.07
N LEU A 75 7.21 -5.12 9.71
CA LEU A 75 6.77 -6.41 9.17
C LEU A 75 5.25 -6.53 8.94
N PRO A 76 4.37 -6.20 9.91
CA PRO A 76 2.93 -6.25 9.65
C PRO A 76 2.49 -5.21 8.62
N VAL A 77 3.11 -4.02 8.57
CA VAL A 77 2.81 -3.01 7.55
C VAL A 77 3.21 -3.49 6.16
N THR A 78 4.40 -4.07 5.99
CA THR A 78 4.84 -4.57 4.68
C THR A 78 4.00 -5.76 4.23
N LEU A 79 3.66 -6.68 5.12
CA LEU A 79 2.75 -7.79 4.81
C LEU A 79 1.36 -7.27 4.41
N GLY A 80 0.82 -6.27 5.13
CA GLY A 80 -0.44 -5.63 4.79
C GLY A 80 -0.41 -4.97 3.41
N LEU A 81 0.66 -4.24 3.09
CA LEU A 81 0.85 -3.62 1.77
C LEU A 81 0.96 -4.67 0.66
N MET A 82 1.72 -5.75 0.88
CA MET A 82 1.86 -6.84 -0.09
C MET A 82 0.52 -7.54 -0.35
N LEU A 83 -0.24 -7.86 0.71
CA LEU A 83 -1.56 -8.45 0.57
C LEU A 83 -2.52 -7.50 -0.18
N GLY A 84 -2.53 -6.21 0.18
CA GLY A 84 -3.31 -5.20 -0.54
C GLY A 84 -2.95 -5.13 -2.03
N LEU A 85 -1.66 -5.19 -2.36
CA LEU A 85 -1.18 -5.20 -3.74
C LEU A 85 -1.65 -6.44 -4.50
N CYS A 86 -1.60 -7.62 -3.87
CA CYS A 86 -2.09 -8.86 -4.46
C CYS A 86 -3.59 -8.79 -4.80
N PHE A 87 -4.41 -8.28 -3.88
CA PHE A 87 -5.85 -8.08 -4.13
C PHE A 87 -6.09 -7.07 -5.25
N PHE A 88 -5.38 -5.94 -5.21
CA PHE A 88 -5.48 -4.91 -6.23
C PHE A 88 -5.14 -5.42 -7.63
N ILE A 89 -4.01 -6.13 -7.77
CA ILE A 89 -3.59 -6.71 -9.07
C ILE A 89 -4.65 -7.71 -9.55
N ASN A 90 -5.16 -8.58 -8.68
CA ASN A 90 -6.17 -9.57 -9.06
C ASN A 90 -7.46 -8.90 -9.57
N ASP A 91 -7.96 -7.90 -8.84
CA ASP A 91 -9.16 -7.17 -9.23
C ASP A 91 -8.95 -6.38 -10.52
N PHE A 92 -7.77 -5.77 -10.69
CA PHE A 92 -7.40 -5.07 -11.91
C PHE A 92 -7.34 -6.02 -13.12
N LEU A 93 -6.77 -7.22 -12.99
CA LEU A 93 -6.73 -8.23 -14.05
C LEU A 93 -8.13 -8.72 -14.43
N LYS A 94 -9.01 -8.96 -13.46
CA LYS A 94 -10.42 -9.32 -13.72
C LYS A 94 -11.14 -8.20 -14.46
N ALA A 95 -10.99 -6.96 -14.01
CA ALA A 95 -11.57 -5.79 -14.66
C ALA A 95 -11.04 -5.60 -16.08
N TRP A 96 -9.74 -5.82 -16.31
CA TRP A 96 -9.16 -5.81 -17.65
C TRP A 96 -9.81 -6.85 -18.56
N SER A 97 -9.85 -8.12 -18.14
CA SER A 97 -10.42 -9.19 -18.94
C SER A 97 -11.89 -8.92 -19.31
N ALA A 98 -12.70 -8.46 -18.35
CA ALA A 98 -14.09 -8.11 -18.58
C ALA A 98 -14.24 -6.94 -19.56
N ASN A 99 -13.49 -5.85 -19.36
CA ASN A 99 -13.55 -4.68 -20.24
C ASN A 99 -13.04 -4.98 -21.65
N ALA A 100 -12.02 -5.83 -21.79
CA ALA A 100 -11.50 -6.24 -23.09
C ALA A 100 -12.59 -6.95 -23.93
N LYS A 101 -13.35 -7.86 -23.32
CA LYS A 101 -14.50 -8.51 -23.97
C LYS A 101 -15.57 -7.50 -24.38
N THR A 102 -15.87 -6.52 -23.53
CA THR A 102 -16.83 -5.46 -23.84
C THR A 102 -16.37 -4.59 -25.01
N LEU A 103 -15.07 -4.27 -25.09
CA LEU A 103 -14.50 -3.51 -26.20
C LEU A 103 -14.63 -4.26 -27.53
N LEU A 104 -14.36 -5.56 -27.56
CA LEU A 104 -14.55 -6.39 -28.76
C LEU A 104 -16.02 -6.40 -29.22
N LYS A 105 -16.98 -6.50 -28.29
CA LYS A 105 -18.41 -6.37 -28.62
C LYS A 105 -18.75 -5.00 -29.22
N PHE A 106 -18.10 -3.92 -28.78
CA PHE A 106 -18.28 -2.62 -29.41
C PHE A 106 -17.70 -2.54 -30.81
N VAL A 107 -16.59 -3.26 -31.10
CA VAL A 107 -16.07 -3.40 -32.46
C VAL A 107 -17.09 -4.12 -33.34
N GLU A 108 -17.60 -5.27 -32.91
CA GLU A 108 -18.61 -6.05 -33.63
C GLU A 108 -19.86 -5.20 -33.94
N TYR A 109 -20.40 -4.53 -32.93
CA TYR A 109 -21.54 -3.63 -33.09
C TYR A 109 -21.25 -2.48 -34.08
N SER A 110 -20.03 -1.93 -34.04
CA SER A 110 -19.64 -0.86 -34.96
C SER A 110 -19.53 -1.36 -36.40
N LYS A 111 -19.01 -2.58 -36.59
CA LYS A 111 -18.94 -3.24 -37.90
C LYS A 111 -20.33 -3.53 -38.46
N GLU A 112 -21.24 -4.05 -37.63
CA GLU A 112 -22.62 -4.32 -38.01
C GLU A 112 -23.35 -3.04 -38.44
N LYS A 113 -23.20 -1.95 -37.69
CA LYS A 113 -23.96 -0.72 -37.90
C LYS A 113 -23.37 0.20 -38.98
N TYR A 114 -22.05 0.26 -39.10
CA TYR A 114 -21.36 1.24 -39.95
C TYR A 114 -20.48 0.59 -41.04
N GLY A 115 -20.46 -0.75 -41.10
CA GLY A 115 -19.66 -1.54 -42.05
C GLY A 115 -18.26 -1.88 -41.51
N GLU A 116 -17.57 -2.81 -42.17
CA GLU A 116 -16.22 -3.29 -41.78
C GLU A 116 -15.22 -2.15 -41.54
N LYS A 117 -15.30 -1.10 -42.37
CA LYS A 117 -14.48 0.10 -42.25
C LYS A 117 -15.23 1.21 -41.49
N PHE A 118 -15.85 0.88 -40.36
CA PHE A 118 -16.67 1.80 -39.56
C PHE A 118 -15.96 3.11 -39.23
N PHE A 119 -14.63 3.07 -39.00
CA PHE A 119 -13.79 4.23 -38.71
C PHE A 119 -13.61 5.21 -39.88
N LEU A 120 -14.06 4.85 -41.09
CA LEU A 120 -14.13 5.74 -42.25
C LEU A 120 -15.57 6.22 -42.53
N ASN A 121 -16.55 5.71 -41.80
CA ASN A 121 -17.95 6.04 -42.05
C ASN A 121 -18.28 7.40 -41.41
N PRO A 122 -18.72 8.41 -42.19
CA PRO A 122 -19.03 9.74 -41.66
C PRO A 122 -20.22 9.74 -40.69
N LYS A 123 -21.02 8.67 -40.66
CA LYS A 123 -22.13 8.49 -39.71
C LYS A 123 -21.69 7.82 -38.40
N ALA A 124 -20.46 7.31 -38.33
CA ALA A 124 -19.95 6.66 -37.11
C ALA A 124 -19.59 7.72 -36.06
N PRO A 125 -19.95 7.51 -34.78
CA PRO A 125 -19.58 8.41 -33.71
C PRO A 125 -18.06 8.52 -33.55
N GLU A 126 -17.57 9.69 -33.16
CA GLU A 126 -16.12 9.95 -32.99
C GLU A 126 -15.41 8.96 -32.05
N TYR A 127 -16.09 8.51 -30.98
CA TYR A 127 -15.53 7.55 -30.02
C TYR A 127 -15.12 6.21 -30.68
N THR A 128 -15.75 5.85 -31.81
CA THR A 128 -15.43 4.62 -32.54
C THR A 128 -14.03 4.67 -33.16
N ASN A 129 -13.45 5.85 -33.35
CA ASN A 129 -12.09 5.99 -33.88
C ASN A 129 -11.04 5.27 -33.05
N LEU A 130 -11.21 5.19 -31.72
CA LEU A 130 -10.30 4.40 -30.88
C LEU A 130 -10.46 2.89 -31.06
N LEU A 131 -11.66 2.43 -31.41
CA LEU A 131 -11.91 1.00 -31.67
C LEU A 131 -11.16 0.52 -32.92
N LYS A 132 -10.74 1.43 -33.82
CA LYS A 132 -9.88 1.12 -34.96
C LYS A 132 -8.62 0.34 -34.56
N ILE A 133 -8.05 0.64 -33.39
CA ILE A 133 -6.79 0.04 -32.89
C ILE A 133 -6.91 -1.48 -32.67
N ILE A 134 -8.13 -1.93 -32.41
CA ILE A 134 -8.50 -3.31 -32.09
C ILE A 134 -9.51 -3.88 -33.10
N ALA A 135 -9.69 -3.24 -34.26
CA ALA A 135 -10.76 -3.59 -35.20
C ALA A 135 -10.65 -5.02 -35.77
N ASP A 136 -9.42 -5.52 -35.87
CA ASP A 136 -9.10 -6.85 -36.41
C ASP A 136 -8.58 -7.81 -35.33
N ASP A 137 -8.56 -7.36 -34.07
CA ASP A 137 -8.07 -8.15 -32.95
C ASP A 137 -9.14 -9.16 -32.50
N LYS A 138 -8.77 -10.43 -32.35
CA LYS A 138 -9.61 -11.44 -31.66
C LYS A 138 -9.51 -11.33 -30.14
N GLU A 139 -8.38 -10.85 -29.65
CA GLU A 139 -8.10 -10.61 -28.24
C GLU A 139 -7.30 -9.31 -28.08
N ILE A 140 -7.59 -8.54 -27.04
CA ILE A 140 -6.95 -7.26 -26.81
C ILE A 140 -5.73 -7.45 -25.92
N SER A 141 -4.55 -7.12 -26.44
CA SER A 141 -3.33 -7.14 -25.65
C SER A 141 -3.39 -6.12 -24.50
N PHE A 142 -2.67 -6.41 -23.43
CA PHE A 142 -2.65 -5.57 -22.24
C PHE A 142 -2.29 -4.11 -22.56
N LEU A 143 -1.25 -3.89 -23.38
CA LEU A 143 -0.81 -2.55 -23.77
C LEU A 143 -1.88 -1.80 -24.60
N LYS A 144 -2.54 -2.48 -25.54
CA LYS A 144 -3.64 -1.87 -26.32
C LYS A 144 -4.80 -1.50 -25.40
N TYR A 145 -5.13 -2.34 -24.42
CA TYR A 145 -6.15 -2.03 -23.42
C TYR A 145 -5.79 -0.81 -22.57
N LEU A 146 -4.56 -0.73 -22.04
CA LEU A 146 -4.11 0.43 -21.28
C LEU A 146 -4.16 1.71 -22.12
N TYR A 147 -3.71 1.63 -23.38
CA TYR A 147 -3.79 2.75 -24.31
C TYR A 147 -5.22 3.22 -24.49
N ILE A 148 -6.17 2.32 -24.76
CA ILE A 148 -7.59 2.68 -24.93
C ILE A 148 -8.18 3.25 -23.63
N ARG A 149 -7.85 2.67 -22.47
CA ARG A 149 -8.38 3.08 -21.15
C ARG A 149 -7.91 4.47 -20.73
N TYR A 150 -6.64 4.80 -20.98
CA TYR A 150 -6.00 6.03 -20.48
C TYR A 150 -5.71 7.07 -21.57
N SER A 151 -6.00 6.78 -22.84
CA SER A 151 -5.91 7.77 -23.90
C SER A 151 -6.85 8.95 -23.65
N LYS A 152 -6.42 10.15 -24.06
CA LYS A 152 -7.24 11.36 -24.03
C LYS A 152 -8.58 11.18 -24.76
N ASN A 153 -8.56 10.39 -25.83
CA ASN A 153 -9.73 10.14 -26.68
C ASN A 153 -10.55 8.94 -26.20
N SER A 154 -10.33 8.45 -24.98
CA SER A 154 -10.98 7.23 -24.49
C SER A 154 -12.50 7.27 -24.63
N LEU A 155 -13.11 6.09 -24.67
CA LEU A 155 -14.57 5.92 -24.58
C LEU A 155 -15.18 6.63 -23.35
N TYR A 156 -14.37 6.95 -22.33
CA TYR A 156 -14.83 7.45 -21.05
C TYR A 156 -14.66 8.97 -20.89
N ARG A 157 -14.22 9.70 -21.94
CA ARG A 157 -13.77 11.10 -21.89
C ARG A 157 -12.47 11.29 -21.09
N GLU A 158 -11.78 12.39 -21.40
CA GLU A 158 -10.45 12.70 -20.85
C GLU A 158 -10.43 12.79 -19.32
N ASP A 159 -11.44 13.42 -18.72
CA ASP A 159 -11.58 13.60 -17.27
C ASP A 159 -11.63 12.25 -16.53
N ARG A 160 -12.45 11.30 -17.01
CA ARG A 160 -12.52 9.97 -16.40
C ARG A 160 -11.27 9.15 -16.67
N SER A 161 -10.65 9.29 -17.84
CA SER A 161 -9.39 8.59 -18.11
C SER A 161 -8.26 9.03 -17.20
N LYS A 162 -8.15 10.34 -16.93
CA LYS A 162 -7.21 10.88 -15.95
C LYS A 162 -7.54 10.38 -14.54
N HIS A 163 -8.81 10.42 -14.15
CA HIS A 163 -9.23 9.92 -12.85
C HIS A 163 -8.88 8.43 -12.68
N LYS A 164 -9.20 7.59 -13.67
CA LYS A 164 -8.85 6.16 -13.66
C LYS A 164 -7.34 5.93 -13.62
N LEU A 165 -6.55 6.70 -14.37
CA LEU A 165 -5.10 6.59 -14.33
C LEU A 165 -4.55 6.92 -12.93
N ILE A 166 -5.11 7.96 -12.28
CA ILE A 166 -4.73 8.35 -10.93
C ILE A 166 -5.19 7.31 -9.90
N THR A 167 -6.37 6.71 -10.04
CA THR A 167 -6.82 5.67 -9.09
C THR A 167 -6.06 4.38 -9.26
N ASP A 168 -5.85 3.95 -10.50
CA ASP A 168 -5.19 2.67 -10.81
C ASP A 168 -3.67 2.78 -10.62
N GLY A 169 -3.06 3.92 -10.91
CA GLY A 169 -1.65 4.21 -10.61
C GLY A 169 -1.43 4.70 -9.17
N GLY A 170 -2.48 5.20 -8.52
CA GLY A 170 -2.49 5.75 -7.16
C GLY A 170 -1.95 4.78 -6.12
N PHE A 171 -2.26 3.50 -6.28
CA PHE A 171 -1.80 2.44 -5.41
C PHE A 171 -0.26 2.36 -5.32
N LEU A 172 0.45 2.75 -6.39
CA LEU A 172 1.92 2.78 -6.42
C LEU A 172 2.52 3.98 -5.68
N PHE A 173 1.75 5.05 -5.46
CA PHE A 173 2.23 6.26 -4.78
C PHE A 173 2.13 6.20 -3.25
N PHE A 174 1.44 5.18 -2.71
CA PHE A 174 1.35 4.93 -1.27
C PHE A 174 2.37 3.88 -0.77
N LEU A 175 3.21 3.36 -1.67
CA LEU A 175 4.26 2.37 -1.38
C LEU A 175 5.63 3.03 -1.12
#